data_AF-A0A502EF16-F1
#
_entry.id   AF-A0A502EF16-F1
#
_cell.length_a   1.000
_cell.length_b   1.000
_cell.length_c   1.000
_cell.angle_alpha   90.00
_cell.angle_beta   90.00
_cell.angle_gamma   90.00
#
_symmetry.space_group_name_H-M   'P 1'
#
loop_
_entity.id
_entity.type
_entity.pdbx_description
1 polymer ?
#
loop_
_entity_poly.entity_id
_entity_poly.type
_entity_poly.pdbx_seq_one_letter_code
_entity_poly.pdbx_strand_id
1 'polypeptide(L)'
;MRNYYFLVITFLFLSCNKSKELKANFIDQTLDLIIENSNEESIEFPDLYANLTNKIDDDKDEKLKLVEKLKLKGFKIVNWGRGNNPPTGPRIVSVSLRKEECECEVTKIYYFTVSESEYKMTEKIKCKAIKP
;
A
#
# COMPACT_ATOMS: atom_id res chain seq x y z
N MET A 1 -3.64 -49.09 -33.88
CA MET A 1 -2.62 -48.01 -33.81
C MET A 1 -3.05 -46.99 -32.77
N ARG A 2 -2.11 -46.55 -31.95
CA ARG A 2 -2.28 -46.07 -30.58
C ARG A 2 -2.22 -44.54 -30.59
N ASN A 3 -3.36 -43.85 -30.48
CA ASN A 3 -3.43 -42.38 -30.49
C ASN A 3 -3.28 -41.82 -29.07
N TYR A 4 -2.03 -41.59 -28.64
CA TYR A 4 -1.72 -40.74 -27.48
C TYR A 4 -1.21 -39.39 -27.99
N TYR A 5 -2.12 -38.48 -28.30
CA TYR A 5 -1.76 -37.07 -28.55
C TYR A 5 -2.87 -36.16 -28.05
N PHE A 6 -3.13 -36.16 -26.74
CA PHE A 6 -3.93 -35.10 -26.12
C PHE A 6 -3.68 -35.05 -24.61
N LEU A 7 -2.44 -34.79 -24.19
CA LEU A 7 -2.13 -34.66 -22.77
C LEU A 7 -0.91 -33.77 -22.47
N VAL A 8 -0.70 -32.67 -23.19
CA VAL A 8 0.32 -31.67 -22.82
C VAL A 8 -0.04 -30.25 -23.31
N ILE A 9 -1.23 -29.71 -23.00
CA ILE A 9 -1.49 -28.26 -23.21
C ILE A 9 -2.36 -27.69 -22.08
N THR A 10 -1.94 -27.82 -20.83
CA THR A 10 -2.58 -27.13 -19.68
C THR A 10 -1.60 -26.56 -18.65
N PHE A 11 -0.28 -26.57 -18.91
CA PHE A 11 0.73 -26.15 -17.93
C PHE A 11 1.37 -24.77 -18.14
N LEU A 12 0.82 -23.91 -19.00
CA LEU A 12 1.40 -22.58 -19.28
C LEU A 12 0.73 -21.39 -18.56
N PHE A 13 -0.32 -21.61 -17.78
CA PHE A 13 -1.07 -20.51 -17.15
C PHE A 13 -0.66 -20.16 -15.70
N LEU A 14 0.30 -20.86 -15.10
CA LEU A 14 0.62 -20.69 -13.65
C LEU A 14 1.76 -19.70 -13.33
N SER A 15 2.46 -19.13 -14.31
CA SER A 15 3.65 -18.31 -14.02
C SER A 15 3.38 -16.88 -13.53
N CYS A 16 2.17 -16.34 -13.71
CA CYS A 16 1.90 -14.94 -13.37
C CYS A 16 1.49 -14.70 -11.90
N ASN A 17 1.17 -15.76 -11.13
CA ASN A 17 0.71 -15.62 -9.74
C ASN A 17 1.85 -15.49 -8.72
N LYS A 18 3.01 -16.13 -8.96
CA LYS A 18 4.13 -16.15 -7.99
C LYS A 18 4.67 -14.75 -7.66
N SER A 19 4.69 -13.83 -8.62
CA SER A 19 5.23 -12.48 -8.41
C SER A 19 4.34 -11.62 -7.51
N LYS A 20 3.00 -11.78 -7.60
CA LYS A 20 2.05 -11.06 -6.75
C LYS A 20 2.14 -11.51 -5.30
N GLU A 21 2.23 -12.83 -5.09
CA GLU A 21 2.38 -13.42 -3.76
C GLU A 21 3.69 -13.00 -3.09
N LEU A 22 4.80 -13.05 -3.82
CA LEU A 22 6.11 -12.60 -3.33
C LEU A 22 6.06 -11.11 -2.91
N LYS A 23 5.45 -10.25 -3.73
CA LYS A 23 5.31 -8.82 -3.42
C LYS A 23 4.43 -8.57 -2.20
N ALA A 24 3.33 -9.30 -2.05
CA ALA A 24 2.47 -9.18 -0.88
C ALA A 24 3.23 -9.57 0.39
N ASN A 25 3.96 -10.69 0.35
CA ASN A 25 4.78 -11.18 1.45
C ASN A 25 5.88 -10.17 1.84
N PHE A 26 6.57 -9.61 0.84
CA PHE A 26 7.58 -8.57 1.08
C PHE A 26 7.01 -7.34 1.81
N ILE A 27 5.82 -6.86 1.39
CA ILE A 27 5.16 -5.73 2.05
C ILE A 27 4.80 -6.10 3.50
N ASP A 28 4.25 -7.30 3.73
CA ASP A 28 3.85 -7.74 5.07
C ASP A 28 5.05 -7.87 6.02
N GLN A 29 6.15 -8.46 5.55
CA GLN A 29 7.42 -8.53 6.29
C GLN A 29 7.99 -7.15 6.60
N THR A 30 7.95 -6.25 5.62
CA THR A 30 8.41 -4.87 5.81
C THR A 30 7.57 -4.15 6.85
N LEU A 31 6.24 -4.32 6.83
CA LEU A 31 5.35 -3.75 7.83
C LEU A 31 5.64 -4.30 9.23
N ASP A 32 5.89 -5.60 9.36
CA ASP A 32 6.25 -6.21 10.64
C ASP A 32 7.53 -5.60 11.21
N LEU A 33 8.57 -5.41 10.39
CA LEU A 33 9.81 -4.74 10.81
C LEU A 33 9.58 -3.28 11.22
N ILE A 34 8.76 -2.52 10.51
CA ILE A 34 8.47 -1.12 10.86
C ILE A 34 7.71 -1.04 12.18
N ILE A 35 6.73 -1.92 12.39
CA ILE A 35 5.93 -1.98 13.62
C ILE A 35 6.81 -2.40 14.80
N GLU A 36 7.64 -3.43 14.64
CA GLU A 36 8.53 -3.95 15.68
C GLU A 36 9.57 -2.89 16.11
N ASN A 37 10.17 -2.17 15.16
CA ASN A 37 11.16 -1.16 15.47
C ASN A 37 10.55 0.15 16.02
N SER A 38 9.38 0.55 15.52
CA SER A 38 8.64 1.73 16.01
C SER A 38 9.51 2.98 16.25
N ASN A 39 10.45 3.23 15.34
CA ASN A 39 11.55 4.18 15.47
C ASN A 39 11.32 5.52 14.74
N GLU A 40 10.08 5.79 14.35
CA GLU A 40 9.65 6.95 13.54
C GLU A 40 10.21 7.00 12.11
N GLU A 41 10.96 5.99 11.67
CA GLU A 41 11.44 5.94 10.29
C GLU A 41 10.28 5.76 9.31
N SER A 42 10.42 6.45 8.19
CA SER A 42 9.39 6.55 7.17
C SER A 42 9.80 5.76 5.95
N ILE A 43 8.97 4.80 5.54
CA ILE A 43 9.18 4.03 4.30
C ILE A 43 8.01 4.29 3.35
N GLU A 44 8.35 4.62 2.10
CA GLU A 44 7.40 4.81 1.01
C GLU A 44 7.39 3.58 0.07
N PHE A 45 6.20 3.18 -0.35
CA PHE A 45 5.97 2.06 -1.26
C PHE A 45 5.51 2.59 -2.63
N PRO A 46 6.45 2.95 -3.53
CA PRO A 46 6.14 3.62 -4.78
C PRO A 46 5.35 2.76 -5.78
N ASP A 47 5.44 1.44 -5.67
CA ASP A 47 4.80 0.50 -6.59
C ASP A 47 3.60 -0.21 -5.94
N LEU A 48 3.07 0.32 -4.84
CA LEU A 48 1.91 -0.26 -4.17
C LEU A 48 0.66 -0.26 -5.06
N TYR A 49 0.57 0.71 -5.98
CA TYR A 49 -0.44 0.83 -7.01
C TYR A 49 0.18 0.54 -8.37
N ALA A 50 -0.39 -0.42 -9.12
CA ALA A 50 0.19 -0.86 -10.38
C ALA A 50 -0.07 0.12 -11.53
N ASN A 51 -1.15 0.90 -11.43
CA ASN A 51 -1.63 1.76 -12.51
C ASN A 51 -1.63 3.21 -12.06
N LEU A 52 -1.40 4.10 -13.03
CA LEU A 52 -1.73 5.50 -12.90
C LEU A 52 -3.26 5.68 -12.82
N THR A 53 -3.69 6.80 -12.27
CA THR A 53 -5.11 7.17 -12.22
C THR A 53 -5.32 8.57 -12.77
N ASN A 54 -6.43 8.76 -13.45
CA ASN A 54 -6.87 10.04 -13.99
C ASN A 54 -7.80 10.77 -13.02
N LYS A 55 -8.10 10.11 -11.89
CA LYS A 55 -9.05 10.56 -10.88
C LYS A 55 -8.41 10.48 -9.51
N ILE A 56 -8.60 11.54 -8.73
CA ILE A 56 -8.36 11.56 -7.30
C ILE A 56 -9.69 11.22 -6.62
N ASP A 57 -9.68 10.22 -5.76
CA ASP A 57 -10.90 9.75 -5.10
C ASP A 57 -11.43 10.77 -4.08
N ASP A 58 -12.75 10.81 -3.93
CA ASP A 58 -13.42 11.55 -2.87
C ASP A 58 -13.15 10.87 -1.52
N ASP A 59 -13.27 11.65 -0.42
CA ASP A 59 -12.98 11.18 0.94
C ASP A 59 -13.71 9.87 1.33
N LYS A 60 -14.93 9.68 0.82
CA LYS A 60 -15.76 8.49 1.06
C LYS A 60 -15.30 7.23 0.32
N ASP A 61 -14.62 7.41 -0.81
CA ASP A 61 -14.18 6.35 -1.71
C ASP A 61 -12.68 6.05 -1.54
N GLU A 62 -11.99 6.90 -0.78
CA GLU A 62 -10.56 6.84 -0.52
C GLU A 62 -10.19 5.55 0.23
N LYS A 63 -9.27 4.79 -0.37
CA LYS A 63 -8.79 3.51 0.16
C LYS A 63 -7.27 3.49 0.19
N LEU A 64 -6.72 3.12 1.34
CA LEU A 64 -5.30 2.97 1.59
C LEU A 64 -5.00 1.50 1.87
N LYS A 65 -4.12 0.90 1.07
CA LYS A 65 -3.79 -0.52 1.14
C LYS A 65 -3.00 -0.88 2.40
N LEU A 66 -2.09 -0.01 2.86
CA LEU A 66 -1.36 -0.23 4.11
C LEU A 66 -2.30 -0.10 5.32
N VAL A 67 -3.28 0.81 5.27
CA VAL A 67 -4.33 0.93 6.30
C VAL A 67 -5.10 -0.38 6.45
N GLU A 68 -5.52 -1.00 5.34
CA GLU A 68 -6.21 -2.30 5.39
C GLU A 68 -5.32 -3.42 5.96
N LYS A 69 -4.03 -3.45 5.60
CA LYS A 69 -3.07 -4.40 6.19
C LYS A 69 -2.89 -4.19 7.69
N LEU A 70 -2.80 -2.94 8.16
CA LEU A 70 -2.68 -2.63 9.58
C LEU A 70 -3.94 -3.00 10.38
N LYS A 71 -5.14 -2.77 9.81
CA LYS A 71 -6.40 -3.22 10.41
C LYS A 71 -6.40 -4.74 10.64
N LEU A 72 -5.93 -5.53 9.67
CA LEU A 72 -5.79 -6.98 9.82
C LEU A 72 -4.80 -7.38 10.93
N LYS A 73 -3.82 -6.52 11.24
CA LYS A 73 -2.88 -6.70 12.35
C LYS A 73 -3.40 -6.18 13.71
N GLY A 74 -4.64 -5.69 13.76
CA GLY A 74 -5.33 -5.25 14.98
C GLY A 74 -5.24 -3.75 15.27
N PHE A 75 -4.68 -2.95 14.36
CA PHE A 75 -4.66 -1.49 14.52
C PHE A 75 -6.04 -0.87 14.28
N LYS A 76 -6.37 0.18 15.04
CA LYS A 76 -7.61 0.95 14.91
C LYS A 76 -7.31 2.37 14.47
N ILE A 77 -8.13 2.92 13.57
CA ILE A 77 -8.02 4.32 13.16
C ILE A 77 -8.33 5.21 14.36
N VAL A 78 -7.45 6.18 14.62
CA VAL A 78 -7.62 7.19 15.69
C VAL A 78 -7.74 8.60 15.12
N ASN A 79 -7.19 8.85 13.93
CA ASN A 79 -7.30 10.13 13.24
C ASN A 79 -7.26 9.94 11.72
N TRP A 80 -7.88 10.87 11.01
CA TRP A 80 -7.89 10.94 9.56
C TRP A 80 -7.84 12.40 9.12
N GLY A 81 -7.04 12.69 8.08
CA GLY A 81 -6.93 14.03 7.53
C GLY A 81 -6.55 14.02 6.06
N ARG A 82 -6.72 15.18 5.43
CA ARG A 82 -6.33 15.42 4.04
C ARG A 82 -5.61 16.76 3.90
N GLY A 83 -4.78 16.86 2.88
CA GLY A 83 -4.08 18.08 2.53
C GLY A 83 -3.62 18.03 1.07
N ASN A 84 -2.78 18.98 0.70
CA ASN A 84 -2.11 18.99 -0.60
C ASN A 84 -0.66 18.54 -0.42
N ASN A 85 -0.10 17.89 -1.43
CA ASN A 85 1.30 17.45 -1.37
C ASN A 85 2.22 18.67 -1.51
N PRO A 86 3.02 19.06 -0.51
CA PRO A 86 3.81 20.28 -0.62
C PRO A 86 4.86 20.18 -1.75
N PRO A 87 5.16 21.28 -2.46
CA PRO A 87 4.61 22.63 -2.30
C PRO A 87 3.29 22.89 -3.05
N THR A 88 2.95 22.11 -4.09
CA THR A 88 1.77 22.34 -4.97
C THR A 88 1.18 21.06 -5.57
N GLY A 89 1.57 19.89 -5.06
CA GLY A 89 1.08 18.61 -5.49
C GLY A 89 -0.38 18.33 -5.10
N PRO A 90 -1.02 17.39 -5.80
CA PRO A 90 -2.46 17.35 -5.96
C PRO A 90 -3.24 16.98 -4.70
N ARG A 91 -2.79 15.97 -3.94
CA ARG A 91 -3.46 15.54 -2.70
C ARG A 91 -2.58 14.65 -1.83
N ILE A 92 -2.76 14.79 -0.52
CA ILE A 92 -2.32 13.85 0.51
C ILE A 92 -3.53 13.41 1.35
N VAL A 93 -3.57 12.14 1.72
CA VAL A 93 -4.48 11.60 2.75
C VAL A 93 -3.67 10.92 3.83
N SER A 94 -3.78 11.39 5.07
CA SER A 94 -3.09 10.81 6.23
C SER A 94 -4.09 10.12 7.16
N VAL A 95 -3.73 8.92 7.62
CA VAL A 95 -4.51 8.12 8.56
C VAL A 95 -3.58 7.69 9.69
N SER A 96 -3.93 8.08 10.91
CA SER A 96 -3.25 7.59 12.12
C SER A 96 -4.00 6.38 12.65
N LEU A 97 -3.26 5.31 12.93
CA LEU A 97 -3.78 4.10 13.54
C LEU A 97 -2.98 3.74 14.79
N ARG A 98 -3.66 3.15 15.78
CA ARG A 98 -3.05 2.74 17.04
C ARG A 98 -3.35 1.28 17.37
N LYS A 99 -2.35 0.60 17.93
CA LYS A 99 -2.47 -0.70 18.60
C LYS A 99 -1.55 -0.67 19.81
N GLU A 100 -2.11 -0.86 21.00
CA GLU A 100 -1.36 -0.86 22.27
C GLU A 100 -0.47 0.40 22.37
N GLU A 101 0.83 0.23 22.58
CA GLU A 101 1.83 1.29 22.70
C GLU A 101 2.46 1.67 21.35
N CYS A 102 1.85 1.32 20.22
CA CYS A 102 2.34 1.65 18.88
C CYS A 102 1.32 2.51 18.11
N GLU A 103 1.78 3.63 17.55
CA GLU A 103 1.02 4.46 16.63
C GLU A 103 1.71 4.53 15.28
N CYS A 104 0.96 4.24 14.21
CA CYS A 104 1.42 4.33 12.84
C CYS A 104 0.63 5.41 12.10
N GLU A 105 1.34 6.25 11.34
CA GLU A 105 0.75 7.16 10.37
C GLU A 105 0.97 6.59 8.97
N VAL A 106 -0.12 6.37 8.24
CA VAL A 106 -0.10 6.02 6.82
C VAL A 106 -0.53 7.23 6.01
N THR A 107 0.28 7.62 5.04
CA THR A 107 0.05 8.75 4.16
C THR A 107 -0.03 8.27 2.71
N LYS A 108 -1.17 8.45 2.05
CA LYS A 108 -1.29 8.29 0.59
C LYS A 108 -0.94 9.60 -0.09
N ILE A 109 -0.08 9.51 -1.10
CA ILE A 109 0.41 10.67 -1.85
C ILE A 109 0.05 10.47 -3.32
N TYR A 110 -0.53 11.50 -3.91
CA TYR A 110 -0.73 11.60 -5.35
C TYR A 110 0.38 12.47 -5.92
N TYR A 111 1.19 11.92 -6.83
CA TYR A 111 2.22 12.64 -7.56
C TYR A 111 1.76 12.93 -8.98
N PHE A 112 2.07 14.12 -9.48
CA PHE A 112 1.98 14.40 -10.90
C PHE A 112 2.92 13.49 -11.68
N THR A 113 2.49 13.13 -12.88
CA THR A 113 3.35 12.44 -13.85
C THR A 113 3.75 13.41 -14.97
N VAL A 114 4.38 12.90 -16.02
CA VAL A 114 4.62 13.66 -17.25
C VAL A 114 3.32 14.12 -17.92
N SER A 115 2.21 13.43 -17.65
CA SER A 115 0.87 13.84 -18.04
C SER A 115 0.18 14.50 -16.85
N GLU A 116 -0.22 15.77 -17.00
CA GLU A 116 -0.93 16.50 -15.94
C GLU A 116 -2.30 15.88 -15.59
N SER A 117 -2.82 15.04 -16.47
CA SER A 117 -4.09 14.31 -16.30
C SER A 117 -3.92 12.95 -15.61
N GLU A 118 -2.69 12.53 -15.30
CA GLU A 118 -2.41 11.23 -14.68
C GLU A 118 -1.61 11.39 -13.39
N TYR A 119 -2.00 10.63 -12.38
CA TYR A 119 -1.39 10.63 -11.06
C TYR A 119 -0.78 9.27 -10.75
N LYS A 120 0.46 9.30 -10.23
CA LYS A 120 1.07 8.14 -9.56
C LYS A 120 0.66 8.17 -8.09
N MET A 121 0.10 7.07 -7.60
CA MET A 121 -0.26 6.91 -6.18
C MET A 121 0.79 6.11 -5.45
N THR A 122 1.21 6.59 -4.29
CA THR A 122 2.05 5.84 -3.36
C THR A 122 1.45 5.89 -1.96
N GLU A 123 1.89 5.00 -1.08
CA GLU A 123 1.67 5.13 0.35
C GLU A 123 2.99 5.10 1.08
N LYS A 124 3.07 5.92 2.12
CA LYS A 124 4.16 6.00 3.07
C LYS A 124 3.63 5.61 4.45
N ILE A 125 4.46 4.92 5.22
CA ILE A 125 4.16 4.58 6.62
C ILE A 125 5.34 4.97 7.50
N LYS A 126 5.03 5.45 8.71
CA LYS A 126 5.96 5.54 9.83
C LYS A 126 5.24 5.06 11.10
N CYS A 127 5.95 4.38 11.98
CA CYS A 127 5.40 3.94 13.27
C CYS A 127 6.29 4.44 14.40
N LYS A 128 5.67 4.72 15.54
CA LYS A 128 6.34 5.21 16.74
C LYS A 128 5.81 4.53 17.99
N ALA A 129 6.70 4.30 18.95
CA ALA A 129 6.31 3.92 20.29
C ALA A 129 5.65 5.11 20.99
N ILE A 130 4.51 4.86 21.62
CA ILE A 130 3.80 5.83 22.45
C ILE A 130 4.27 5.56 23.87
N LYS A 131 4.93 6.55 24.48
CA LYS A 131 5.21 6.47 25.92
C LYS A 131 3.87 6.54 26.68
N PRO A 132 3.63 5.66 27.65
CA PRO A 132 2.43 5.71 28.49
C PRO A 132 2.34 7.02 29.28
#